data_AF-A0A355SXG0-F1
#
_entry.id   AF-A0A355SXG0-F1
#
_cell.length_a   1.000
_cell.length_b   1.000
_cell.length_c   1.000
_cell.angle_alpha   90.00
_cell.angle_beta   90.00
_cell.angle_gamma   90.00
#
_symmetry.space_group_name_H-M   'P 1'
#
loop_
_entity.id
_entity.type
_entity.pdbx_description
1 polymer ?
#
loop_
_entity_poly.entity_id
_entity_poly.type
_entity_poly.pdbx_seq_one_letter_code
_entity_poly.pdbx_strand_id
1 'polypeptide(L)'
;MSSALKAHRMLIFGKGASPWTHRGHVIDRQEALKVLETQQGQLPKAVLLRCRVRYFTDGAILGSAEFVRGFTQTLQLTHGRKYPPKVNAVHGAGWGDLSIIRGLRRRVFA
;
A
#
# COMPACT_ATOMS: atom_id res chain seq x y z
N MET A 1 -1.83 16.02 -1.73
CA MET A 1 -0.80 15.03 -2.15
C MET A 1 -1.42 13.78 -2.79
N SER A 2 -2.50 13.22 -2.23
CA SER A 2 -3.22 12.05 -2.80
C SER A 2 -3.74 12.20 -4.23
N SER A 3 -4.12 13.42 -4.64
CA SER A 3 -4.60 13.69 -6.00
C SER A 3 -3.54 13.44 -7.07
N ALA A 4 -2.26 13.73 -6.79
CA ALA A 4 -1.18 13.58 -7.75
C ALA A 4 -0.88 12.10 -8.04
N LEU A 5 -0.85 11.26 -7.01
CA LEU A 5 -0.67 9.81 -7.16
C LEU A 5 -1.87 9.14 -7.83
N LYS A 6 -3.09 9.58 -7.50
CA LYS A 6 -4.33 9.17 -8.19
C LYS A 6 -4.26 9.50 -9.68
N ALA A 7 -3.94 10.76 -10.01
CA ALA A 7 -3.79 11.23 -11.40
C ALA A 7 -2.65 10.50 -12.13
N HIS A 8 -1.54 10.21 -11.46
CA HIS A 8 -0.44 9.46 -12.03
C HIS A 8 -0.84 8.01 -12.38
N ARG A 9 -1.56 7.32 -11.49
CA ARG A 9 -2.09 5.97 -11.76
C ARG A 9 -3.06 6.00 -12.94
N MET A 10 -4.00 6.95 -12.96
CA MET A 10 -4.91 7.15 -14.08
C MET A 10 -4.15 7.31 -15.39
N LEU A 11 -3.09 8.14 -15.39
CA LEU A 11 -2.27 8.38 -16.58
C LEU A 11 -1.50 7.13 -17.03
N ILE A 12 -0.99 6.31 -16.10
CA ILE A 12 -0.36 5.01 -16.43
C ILE A 12 -1.37 4.08 -17.09
N PHE A 13 -2.58 3.93 -16.55
CA PHE A 13 -3.60 3.04 -17.13
C PHE A 13 -4.07 3.54 -18.50
N GLY A 14 -4.27 4.85 -18.66
CA GLY A 14 -4.63 5.45 -19.94
C GLY A 14 -3.55 5.26 -21.01
N LYS A 15 -2.27 5.49 -20.66
CA LYS A 15 -1.15 5.28 -21.59
C LYS A 15 -0.88 3.81 -21.85
N GLY A 16 -1.01 2.95 -20.85
CA GLY A 16 -0.73 1.51 -20.94
C GLY A 16 -1.77 0.72 -21.72
N ALA A 17 -3.00 1.23 -21.85
CA ALA A 17 -4.05 0.62 -22.69
C ALA A 17 -4.04 1.11 -24.14
N SER A 18 -3.27 2.16 -24.44
CA SER A 18 -2.91 2.47 -25.82
C SER A 18 -1.81 1.51 -26.25
N PRO A 19 -1.90 0.89 -27.44
CA PRO A 19 -0.78 0.14 -28.00
C PRO A 19 0.39 1.11 -28.20
N TRP A 20 1.31 1.16 -27.24
CA TRP A 20 2.50 1.98 -27.37
C TRP A 20 3.39 1.36 -28.44
N THR A 21 4.15 2.19 -29.15
CA THR A 21 4.97 1.84 -30.33
C THR A 21 6.11 0.84 -30.09
N HIS A 22 6.20 0.22 -28.92
CA HIS A 22 7.24 -0.75 -28.56
C HIS A 22 6.67 -2.02 -27.90
N ARG A 23 7.43 -3.12 -28.03
CA ARG A 23 7.14 -4.50 -27.58
C ARG A 23 6.93 -4.64 -26.05
N GLY A 24 5.88 -4.03 -25.51
CA GLY A 24 5.47 -4.15 -24.12
C GLY A 24 4.15 -4.89 -23.98
N HIS A 25 3.84 -5.32 -22.75
CA HIS A 25 2.50 -5.79 -22.42
C HIS A 25 1.52 -4.61 -22.41
N VAL A 26 0.54 -4.67 -23.30
CA VAL A 26 -0.57 -3.70 -23.34
C VAL A 26 -1.56 -4.07 -22.24
N ILE A 27 -1.96 -3.08 -21.45
CA ILE A 27 -3.03 -3.25 -20.46
C ILE A 27 -4.33 -3.44 -21.23
N ASP A 28 -5.11 -4.46 -20.87
CA ASP A 28 -6.41 -4.67 -21.48
C ASP A 28 -7.28 -3.40 -21.38
N ARG A 29 -7.95 -3.05 -22.49
CA ARG A 29 -8.72 -1.80 -22.58
C ARG A 29 -9.88 -1.78 -21.58
N GLN A 30 -10.55 -2.91 -21.35
CA GLN A 30 -11.65 -2.99 -20.38
C GLN A 30 -11.13 -2.82 -18.96
N GLU A 31 -9.98 -3.41 -18.64
CA GLU A 31 -9.30 -3.21 -17.35
C GLU A 31 -8.93 -1.73 -17.14
N ALA A 32 -8.40 -1.06 -18.16
CA ALA A 32 -8.06 0.36 -18.05
C ALA A 32 -9.30 1.25 -17.90
N LEU A 33 -10.38 1.01 -18.66
CA LEU A 33 -11.64 1.75 -18.51
C LEU A 33 -12.23 1.57 -17.11
N LYS A 34 -12.21 0.34 -16.58
CA LYS A 34 -12.64 0.06 -15.19
C LYS A 34 -11.85 0.87 -14.16
N VAL A 35 -10.53 1.00 -14.33
CA VAL A 35 -9.69 1.79 -13.42
C VAL A 35 -9.92 3.30 -13.59
N LEU A 36 -10.12 3.77 -14.82
CA LEU A 36 -10.29 5.19 -15.15
C LEU A 36 -11.67 5.72 -14.74
N GLU A 37 -12.72 5.01 -15.11
CA GLU A 37 -14.11 5.46 -14.98
C GLU A 37 -14.71 5.07 -13.63
N THR A 38 -14.46 3.83 -13.17
CA THR A 38 -15.10 3.30 -11.96
C THR A 38 -14.22 3.46 -10.72
N GLN A 39 -12.97 3.01 -10.77
CA GLN A 39 -12.09 3.00 -9.59
C GLN A 39 -11.38 4.35 -9.36
N GLN A 40 -11.36 5.20 -10.39
CA GLN A 40 -10.67 6.49 -10.42
C GLN A 40 -9.22 6.37 -9.91
N GLY A 41 -8.49 5.31 -10.25
CA GLY A 41 -7.11 5.10 -9.77
C GLY A 41 -6.97 4.75 -8.27
N GLN A 42 -8.06 4.41 -7.58
CA GLN A 42 -8.03 3.69 -6.30
C GLN A 42 -7.81 2.21 -6.57
N LEU A 43 -6.97 1.55 -5.77
CA LEU A 43 -6.68 0.13 -5.92
C LEU A 43 -7.32 -0.66 -4.78
N PRO A 44 -7.92 -1.84 -5.04
CA PRO A 44 -8.40 -2.72 -3.99
C PRO A 44 -7.27 -3.12 -3.04
N LYS A 45 -7.61 -3.36 -1.75
CA LYS A 45 -6.65 -3.75 -0.70
C LYS A 45 -5.76 -4.94 -1.11
N ALA A 46 -6.36 -5.97 -1.72
CA ALA A 46 -5.63 -7.15 -2.20
C ALA A 46 -4.62 -6.85 -3.32
N VAL A 47 -4.90 -5.86 -4.17
CA VAL A 47 -3.96 -5.39 -5.20
C VAL A 47 -2.81 -4.63 -4.55
N LEU A 48 -3.13 -3.72 -3.62
CA LEU A 48 -2.13 -2.92 -2.91
C LEU A 48 -1.16 -3.79 -2.07
N LEU A 49 -1.64 -4.88 -1.46
CA LEU A 49 -0.78 -5.85 -0.75
C LEU A 49 0.18 -6.58 -1.70
N ARG A 50 -0.28 -6.91 -2.92
CA ARG A 50 0.53 -7.57 -3.95
C ARG A 50 1.52 -6.66 -4.66
N CYS A 51 1.34 -5.33 -4.58
CA CYS A 51 2.32 -4.36 -5.09
C CYS A 51 3.70 -4.45 -4.38
N ARG A 52 3.87 -5.38 -3.43
CA ARG A 52 5.13 -5.78 -2.78
C ARG A 52 6.00 -4.57 -2.49
N VAL A 53 5.35 -3.57 -1.92
CA VAL A 53 5.98 -2.37 -1.43
C VAL A 53 6.89 -2.84 -0.30
N ARG A 54 8.22 -2.88 -0.56
CA ARG A 54 9.31 -3.31 0.35
C ARG A 54 9.16 -2.82 1.80
N TYR A 55 8.33 -1.82 2.01
CA TYR A 55 8.01 -1.23 3.28
C TYR A 55 7.02 -2.04 4.16
N PHE A 56 6.25 -2.99 3.61
CA PHE A 56 5.46 -3.91 4.46
C PHE A 56 6.35 -4.86 5.27
N THR A 57 7.50 -5.23 4.71
CA THR A 57 8.57 -5.92 5.45
C THR A 57 9.30 -5.01 6.43
N ASP A 58 9.38 -3.69 6.17
CA ASP A 58 10.00 -2.72 7.11
C ASP A 58 9.18 -2.54 8.40
N GLY A 59 7.87 -2.82 8.35
CA GLY A 59 6.93 -2.71 9.47
C GLY A 59 7.16 -3.70 10.61
N ALA A 60 8.02 -4.70 10.40
CA ALA A 60 8.29 -5.87 11.25
C ALA A 60 7.09 -6.82 11.43
N ILE A 61 5.91 -6.29 11.73
CA ILE A 61 4.65 -7.04 11.89
C ILE A 61 3.54 -6.27 11.19
N LEU A 62 2.67 -6.98 10.48
CA LEU A 62 1.52 -6.45 9.74
C LEU A 62 0.28 -7.25 10.13
N GLY A 63 -0.82 -6.57 10.45
CA GLY A 63 -2.09 -7.22 10.78
C GLY A 63 -3.11 -6.23 11.34
N SER A 64 -4.20 -6.73 11.92
CA SER A 64 -5.12 -5.87 12.67
C SER A 64 -4.41 -5.21 13.85
N ALA A 65 -4.93 -4.10 14.35
CA ALA A 65 -4.35 -3.42 15.51
C ALA A 65 -4.23 -4.34 16.75
N GLU A 66 -5.18 -5.25 16.93
CA GLU A 66 -5.19 -6.24 18.03
C GLU A 66 -4.09 -7.28 17.87
N PHE A 67 -3.99 -7.87 16.67
CA PHE A 67 -2.93 -8.83 16.34
C PHE A 67 -1.56 -8.20 16.58
N VAL A 68 -1.36 -6.97 16.09
CA VAL A 68 -0.09 -6.26 16.22
C VAL A 68 0.23 -5.91 17.68
N ARG A 69 -0.77 -5.54 18.49
CA ARG A 69 -0.59 -5.29 19.93
C ARG A 69 -0.06 -6.52 20.66
N GLY A 70 -0.51 -7.71 20.31
CA GLY A 70 -0.09 -8.97 20.92
C GLY A 70 1.42 -9.23 20.89
N PHE A 71 2.15 -8.61 19.95
CA PHE A 71 3.61 -8.79 19.82
C PHE A 71 4.43 -7.66 20.44
N THR A 72 3.79 -6.61 20.97
CA THR A 72 4.52 -5.42 21.47
C THR A 72 5.43 -5.74 22.64
N GLN A 73 4.95 -6.56 23.59
CA GLN A 73 5.73 -6.98 24.77
C GLN A 73 6.91 -7.87 24.39
N THR A 74 6.70 -8.87 23.53
CA THR A 74 7.78 -9.74 23.03
C THR A 74 8.87 -8.92 22.37
N LEU A 75 8.50 -7.99 21.48
CA LEU A 75 9.47 -7.13 20.81
C LEU A 75 10.17 -6.14 21.73
N GLN A 76 9.52 -5.69 22.80
CA GLN A 76 10.16 -4.86 23.81
C GLN A 76 11.30 -5.65 24.49
N LEU A 77 11.03 -6.89 24.89
CA LEU A 77 11.98 -7.77 25.55
C LEU A 77 13.11 -8.18 24.60
N THR A 78 12.79 -8.70 23.41
CA THR A 78 13.78 -9.17 22.42
C THR A 78 14.74 -8.06 21.97
N HIS A 79 14.26 -6.81 21.89
CA HIS A 79 15.09 -5.68 21.47
C HIS A 79 15.60 -4.82 22.65
N GLY A 80 15.41 -5.25 23.90
CA GLY A 80 15.91 -4.52 25.08
C GLY A 80 15.40 -3.08 25.20
N ARG A 81 14.17 -2.81 24.76
CA ARG A 81 13.62 -1.45 24.72
C ARG A 81 13.09 -0.99 26.08
N LYS A 82 13.39 0.26 26.45
CA LYS A 82 12.83 0.91 27.65
C LYS A 82 11.31 1.01 27.63
N TYR A 83 10.71 1.17 26.44
CA TYR A 83 9.26 1.30 26.26
C TYR A 83 8.75 0.36 25.15
N PRO A 84 7.50 -0.12 25.27
CA PRO A 84 6.90 -0.96 24.23
C PRO A 84 6.79 -0.20 22.91
N PRO A 85 6.98 -0.87 21.76
CA PRO A 85 6.74 -0.27 20.47
C PRO A 85 5.28 0.14 20.32
N LYS A 86 5.05 1.28 19.66
CA LYS A 86 3.69 1.75 19.33
C LYS A 86 3.15 1.01 18.12
N VAL A 87 1.84 0.74 18.15
CA VAL A 87 1.10 0.26 16.99
C VAL A 87 0.70 1.45 16.12
N ASN A 88 0.98 1.37 14.83
CA ASN A 88 0.76 2.46 13.87
C ASN A 88 -0.22 2.00 12.81
N ALA A 89 -1.24 2.82 12.51
CA ALA A 89 -2.14 2.55 11.39
C ALA A 89 -1.40 2.72 10.05
N VAL A 90 -1.75 1.90 9.06
CA VAL A 90 -1.21 2.07 7.70
C VAL A 90 -1.97 3.20 6.99
N HIS A 91 -1.22 4.17 6.48
CA HIS A 91 -1.79 5.36 5.81
C HIS A 91 -1.58 5.34 4.30
N GLY A 92 -2.34 6.18 3.59
CA GLY A 92 -2.20 6.42 2.16
C GLY A 92 -3.07 5.54 1.26
N ALA A 93 -3.91 4.66 1.79
CA ALA A 93 -4.96 4.00 1.00
C ALA A 93 -6.11 3.56 1.91
N GLY A 94 -7.12 2.91 1.33
CA GLY A 94 -8.23 2.27 2.05
C GLY A 94 -7.82 1.01 2.82
N TRP A 95 -6.87 1.16 3.74
CA TRP A 95 -6.29 0.05 4.50
C TRP A 95 -7.22 -0.48 5.61
N GLY A 96 -8.16 0.34 6.08
CA GLY A 96 -9.05 -0.02 7.19
C GLY A 96 -8.28 -0.08 8.51
N ASP A 97 -8.43 -1.20 9.22
CA ASP A 97 -7.85 -1.49 10.54
C ASP A 97 -6.40 -2.02 10.50
N LEU A 98 -5.82 -2.12 9.30
CA LEU A 98 -4.47 -2.63 9.09
C LEU A 98 -3.43 -1.74 9.78
N SER A 99 -2.56 -2.37 10.55
CA SER A 99 -1.58 -1.75 11.43
C SER A 99 -0.21 -2.42 11.33
N ILE A 100 0.82 -1.67 11.73
CA ILE A 100 2.23 -2.07 11.73
C ILE A 100 2.97 -1.59 12.98
N ILE A 101 4.05 -2.29 13.34
CA ILE A 101 4.87 -1.93 14.51
C ILE A 101 5.85 -0.82 14.23
N ARG A 102 6.55 -0.89 13.10
CA ARG A 102 7.39 0.22 12.64
C ARG A 102 6.59 1.03 11.64
N GLY A 103 6.25 2.26 12.02
CA GLY A 103 5.61 3.19 11.10
C GLY A 103 6.40 3.33 9.79
N LEU A 104 5.68 3.38 8.67
CA LEU A 104 6.29 3.58 7.35
C LEU A 104 7.00 4.95 7.31
N ARG A 105 8.30 4.95 7.01
CA ARG A 105 9.09 6.18 6.90
C ARG A 105 8.65 7.07 5.73
N ARG A 106 8.06 6.48 4.69
CA ARG A 106 7.56 7.18 3.51
C ARG A 106 6.07 6.93 3.35
N ARG A 107 5.35 7.97 2.94
CA ARG A 107 3.95 7.89 2.54
C ARG A 107 3.85 7.30 1.13
N VAL A 108 3.89 5.98 1.02
CA VAL A 108 4.03 5.30 -0.28
C VAL A 108 2.78 5.38 -1.15
N PHE A 109 1.60 5.49 -0.54
CA PHE A 109 0.33 5.46 -1.27
C PHE A 109 -0.47 6.79 -1.24
N ALA A 110 0.02 7.80 -0.49
CA ALA A 110 -0.74 8.98 -0.06
C ALA A 110 -0.90 10.12 -1.06
#